data_AF-A0ABD5S2S7-F1
#
_entry.id   AF-A0ABD5S2S7-F1
#
_cell.length_a   1.000
_cell.length_b   1.000
_cell.length_c   1.000
_cell.angle_alpha   90.00
_cell.angle_beta   90.00
_cell.angle_gamma   90.00
#
_symmetry.space_group_name_H-M   'P 1'
#
loop_
_entity.id
_entity.type
_entity.pdbx_description
1 polymer ?
#
loop_
_entity_poly.entity_id
_entity_poly.type
_entity_poly.pdbx_seq_one_letter_code
_entity_poly.pdbx_strand_id
1 'polypeptide(L)'
;MAHLYRGEIHRMKMWRERLDRTSNWAVTLIAAILTFAFSRADHPHYIILVGAVTVGIFLVIEARRYRGYDMWRSRVRLLQRNVFAYALDPSQGIEDPDWRARLSRDYREPRTKISYEEAIAHRLRRVYLPLFTVLLAAWLVRVLVTPEAGTPLTDAAGVGGIP
;
A
#
# COMPACT_ATOMS: atom_id res chain seq x y z
N MET A 1 17.50 7.50 27.11
CA MET A 1 17.25 7.77 25.67
C MET A 1 17.47 6.56 24.78
N ALA A 2 18.55 5.79 24.92
CA ALA A 2 18.82 4.62 24.08
C ALA A 2 17.68 3.56 24.07
N HIS A 3 17.09 3.26 25.24
CA HIS A 3 15.95 2.33 25.33
C HIS A 3 14.69 2.84 24.63
N LEU A 4 14.38 4.14 24.74
CA LEU A 4 13.25 4.76 24.03
C LEU A 4 13.45 4.65 22.52
N TYR A 5 14.64 5.02 22.02
CA TYR A 5 14.97 4.92 20.61
C TYR A 5 14.88 3.48 20.08
N ARG A 6 15.39 2.51 20.84
CA ARG A 6 15.25 1.08 20.51
C ARG A 6 13.77 0.68 20.42
N GLY A 7 12.94 1.13 21.36
CA GLY A 7 11.49 0.92 21.34
C GLY A 7 10.82 1.53 20.10
N GLU A 8 11.20 2.75 19.72
CA GLU A 8 10.68 3.41 18.51
C GLU A 8 11.08 2.68 17.23
N ILE A 9 12.33 2.23 17.12
CA ILE A 9 12.81 1.41 16.01
C ILE A 9 12.04 0.09 15.92
N HIS A 10 11.82 -0.58 17.06
CA HIS A 10 11.06 -1.82 17.10
C HIS A 10 9.60 -1.62 16.65
N ARG A 11 8.93 -0.56 17.14
CA ARG A 11 7.59 -0.19 16.67
C ARG A 11 7.58 0.10 15.17
N MET A 12 8.52 0.91 14.67
CA MET A 12 8.63 1.22 13.24
C MET A 12 8.80 -0.05 12.40
N LYS A 13 9.65 -0.98 12.83
CA LYS A 13 9.85 -2.28 12.17
C LYS A 13 8.57 -3.11 12.14
N MET A 14 7.90 -3.26 13.29
CA MET A 14 6.63 -3.98 13.39
C MET A 14 5.56 -3.39 12.45
N TRP A 15 5.46 -2.07 12.37
CA TRP A 15 4.50 -1.40 11.47
C TRP A 15 4.86 -1.60 9.99
N ARG A 16 6.16 -1.58 9.65
CA ARG A 16 6.63 -1.92 8.29
C ARG A 16 6.26 -3.35 7.91
N GLU A 17 6.54 -4.33 8.77
CA GLU A 17 6.20 -5.74 8.51
C GLU A 17 4.70 -5.96 8.30
N ARG A 18 3.84 -5.22 9.03
CA ARG A 18 2.38 -5.27 8.85
C ARG A 18 1.92 -4.71 7.50
N LEU A 19 2.63 -3.72 6.95
CA LEU A 19 2.37 -3.19 5.60
C LEU A 19 2.81 -4.19 4.54
N ASP A 20 4.03 -4.71 4.66
CA ASP A 20 4.56 -5.69 3.72
C ASP A 20 3.65 -6.93 3.65
N ARG A 21 3.12 -7.36 4.80
CA ARG A 21 2.15 -8.46 4.86
C ARG A 21 0.86 -8.18 4.11
N THR A 22 0.30 -6.97 4.15
CA THR A 22 -0.94 -6.67 3.40
C THR A 22 -0.72 -6.66 1.90
N SER A 23 0.41 -6.13 1.45
CA SER A 23 0.79 -6.18 0.03
C SER A 23 1.02 -7.63 -0.44
N ASN A 24 1.67 -8.47 0.37
CA ASN A 24 1.86 -9.89 0.05
C ASN A 24 0.52 -10.63 -0.08
N TRP A 25 -0.43 -10.40 0.85
CA TRP A 25 -1.76 -10.98 0.75
C TRP A 25 -2.53 -10.53 -0.51
N ALA A 26 -2.39 -9.26 -0.91
CA ALA A 26 -2.98 -8.79 -2.16
C ALA A 26 -2.42 -9.54 -3.38
N VAL A 27 -1.10 -9.75 -3.44
CA VAL A 27 -0.44 -10.52 -4.51
C VAL A 27 -0.92 -11.97 -4.52
N THR A 28 -0.96 -12.64 -3.36
CA THR A 28 -1.44 -14.02 -3.26
C THR A 28 -2.89 -14.16 -3.71
N LEU A 29 -3.75 -13.21 -3.32
CA LEU A 29 -5.15 -13.20 -3.75
C LEU A 29 -5.27 -13.03 -5.27
N ILE A 30 -4.52 -12.11 -5.87
CA ILE A 30 -4.50 -11.92 -7.33
C ILE A 30 -4.08 -13.21 -8.02
N ALA A 31 -2.99 -13.85 -7.57
CA ALA A 31 -2.53 -15.11 -8.14
C ALA A 31 -3.60 -16.21 -8.07
N ALA A 32 -4.32 -16.30 -6.95
CA ALA A 32 -5.42 -17.26 -6.79
C ALA A 32 -6.60 -16.95 -7.74
N ILE A 33 -7.01 -15.69 -7.83
CA ILE A 33 -8.11 -15.25 -8.71
C ILE A 33 -7.76 -15.50 -10.17
N LEU A 34 -6.55 -15.16 -10.60
CA LEU A 34 -6.10 -15.38 -11.97
C LEU A 34 -6.00 -16.87 -12.29
N THR A 35 -5.39 -17.66 -11.41
CA THR A 35 -5.35 -19.13 -11.57
C THR A 35 -6.75 -19.70 -11.72
N PHE A 36 -7.68 -19.30 -10.86
CA PHE A 36 -9.07 -19.75 -10.94
C PHE A 36 -9.71 -19.29 -12.25
N ALA A 37 -9.66 -18.00 -12.57
CA ALA A 37 -10.29 -17.42 -13.76
C ALA A 37 -9.83 -18.11 -15.07
N PHE A 38 -8.56 -18.48 -15.17
CA PHE A 38 -7.99 -19.12 -16.35
C PHE A 38 -8.01 -20.66 -16.32
N SER A 39 -8.37 -21.28 -15.20
CA SER A 39 -8.37 -22.75 -15.07
C SER A 39 -9.39 -23.46 -15.98
N ARG A 40 -10.48 -22.78 -16.34
CA ARG A 40 -11.51 -23.28 -17.26
C ARG A 40 -12.07 -22.16 -18.13
N ALA A 41 -12.55 -22.50 -19.33
CA ALA A 41 -13.14 -21.54 -20.26
C ALA A 41 -14.54 -21.05 -19.82
N ASP A 42 -15.30 -21.88 -19.10
CA ASP A 42 -16.65 -21.59 -18.59
C ASP A 42 -16.67 -20.59 -17.41
N HIS A 43 -15.51 -20.33 -16.79
CA HIS A 43 -15.43 -19.40 -15.67
C HIS A 43 -15.71 -17.95 -16.09
N PRO A 44 -16.49 -17.21 -15.29
CA PRO A 44 -16.86 -15.84 -15.62
C PRO A 44 -15.67 -14.88 -15.55
N HIS A 45 -15.48 -14.08 -16.60
CA HIS A 45 -14.43 -13.06 -16.66
C HIS A 45 -14.59 -11.96 -15.59
N TYR A 46 -15.83 -11.69 -15.14
CA TYR A 46 -16.11 -10.70 -14.09
C TYR A 46 -15.47 -11.04 -12.74
N ILE A 47 -15.02 -12.28 -12.50
CA ILE A 47 -14.30 -12.62 -11.27
C ILE A 47 -12.96 -11.86 -11.17
N ILE A 48 -12.34 -11.52 -12.31
CA ILE A 48 -11.13 -10.69 -12.35
C ILE A 48 -11.47 -9.25 -11.91
N LEU A 49 -12.66 -8.75 -12.27
CA LEU A 49 -13.15 -7.44 -11.82
C LEU A 49 -13.43 -7.42 -10.32
N VAL A 50 -13.99 -8.50 -9.76
CA VAL A 50 -14.12 -8.69 -8.30
C VAL A 50 -12.73 -8.67 -7.64
N GLY A 51 -11.73 -9.27 -8.29
CA GLY A 51 -10.33 -9.15 -7.88
C GLY A 51 -9.83 -7.71 -7.83
N ALA A 52 -10.13 -6.90 -8.86
CA ALA A 52 -9.75 -5.49 -8.90
C ALA A 52 -10.40 -4.68 -7.75
N VAL A 53 -11.69 -4.90 -7.48
CA VAL A 53 -12.37 -4.30 -6.33
C VAL A 53 -11.68 -4.68 -5.02
N THR A 54 -11.34 -5.96 -4.87
CA THR A 54 -10.67 -6.44 -3.65
C THR A 54 -9.28 -5.81 -3.49
N VAL A 55 -8.51 -5.69 -4.57
CA VAL A 55 -7.22 -4.96 -4.57
C VAL A 55 -7.41 -3.49 -4.15
N GLY A 56 -8.51 -2.84 -4.57
CA GLY A 56 -8.90 -1.52 -4.10
C GLY A 56 -9.15 -1.45 -2.59
N ILE A 57 -9.82 -2.45 -2.02
CA ILE A 57 -10.01 -2.56 -0.56
C ILE A 57 -8.67 -2.69 0.16
N PHE A 58 -7.76 -3.54 -0.35
CA PHE A 58 -6.41 -3.67 0.20
C PHE A 58 -5.65 -2.33 0.16
N LEU A 59 -5.74 -1.57 -0.94
CA LEU A 59 -5.14 -0.23 -1.05
C LEU A 59 -5.66 0.71 0.04
N VAL A 60 -6.98 0.77 0.23
CA VAL A 60 -7.64 1.62 1.25
C VAL A 60 -7.18 1.27 2.66
N ILE A 61 -7.14 -0.03 2.99
CA ILE A 61 -6.68 -0.55 4.29
C ILE A 61 -5.20 -0.21 4.49
N GLU A 62 -4.38 -0.46 3.48
CA GLU A 62 -2.94 -0.26 3.55
C GLU A 62 -2.57 1.23 3.63
N ALA A 63 -3.28 2.10 2.90
CA ALA A 63 -3.12 3.55 3.01
C ALA A 63 -3.39 4.04 4.43
N ARG A 64 -4.43 3.52 5.10
CA ARG A 64 -4.71 3.83 6.51
C ARG A 64 -3.57 3.39 7.43
N ARG A 65 -3.02 2.19 7.23
CA ARG A 65 -1.87 1.67 7.98
C ARG A 65 -0.59 2.48 7.70
N TYR A 66 -0.41 2.93 6.46
CA TYR A 66 0.77 3.69 6.04
C TYR A 66 0.88 5.02 6.78
N ARG A 67 -0.25 5.68 7.09
CA ARG A 67 -0.27 6.89 7.95
C ARG A 67 0.28 6.62 9.35
N GLY A 68 -0.04 5.46 9.92
CA GLY A 68 0.51 5.02 11.20
C GLY A 68 2.02 4.79 11.11
N TYR A 69 2.49 4.08 10.07
CA TYR A 69 3.91 3.87 9.82
C TYR A 69 4.68 5.18 9.64
N ASP A 70 4.14 6.14 8.88
CA ASP A 70 4.77 7.43 8.63
C ASP A 70 4.97 8.23 9.92
N MET A 71 3.98 8.25 10.81
CA MET A 71 4.10 8.87 12.13
C MET A 71 5.29 8.31 12.92
N TRP A 72 5.40 6.98 13.03
CA TRP A 72 6.52 6.32 13.74
C TRP A 72 7.87 6.57 13.06
N ARG A 73 7.92 6.47 11.73
CA ARG A 73 9.11 6.78 10.93
C ARG A 73 9.58 8.22 11.18
N SER A 74 8.65 9.18 11.24
CA SER A 74 8.98 10.60 11.44
C SER A 74 9.64 10.84 12.80
N ARG A 75 9.17 10.19 13.87
CA ARG A 75 9.75 10.29 15.23
C ARG A 75 11.17 9.71 15.29
N VAL A 76 11.35 8.53 14.70
CA VAL A 76 12.68 7.91 14.57
C VAL A 76 13.63 8.84 13.81
N ARG A 77 13.18 9.43 12.70
CA ARG A 77 14.01 10.34 11.90
C ARG A 77 14.35 11.64 12.61
N LEU A 78 13.43 12.15 13.45
CA LEU A 78 13.68 13.33 14.27
C LEU A 78 14.80 13.07 15.29
N LEU A 79 14.78 11.91 15.96
CA LEU A 79 15.82 11.49 16.90
C LEU A 79 17.16 11.23 16.19
N GLN A 80 17.14 10.56 15.02
CA GLN A 80 18.35 10.31 14.22
C GLN A 80 19.07 11.61 13.84
N ARG A 81 18.34 12.61 13.36
CA ARG A 81 18.92 13.89 12.93
C ARG A 81 19.39 14.74 14.10
N ASN A 82 18.59 14.87 15.15
CA ASN A 82 18.88 15.86 16.20
C ASN A 82 19.63 15.31 17.43
N VAL A 83 19.66 13.99 17.62
CA VAL A 83 20.39 13.36 18.73
C VAL A 83 21.62 12.65 18.22
N PHE A 84 21.45 11.72 17.26
CA PHE A 84 22.54 10.86 16.84
C PHE A 84 23.48 11.55 15.85
N ALA A 85 22.98 12.25 14.84
CA ALA A 85 23.85 12.96 13.89
C ALA A 85 24.66 14.05 14.60
N TYR A 86 24.01 14.87 15.44
CA TYR A 86 24.70 15.86 16.27
C TYR A 86 25.75 15.25 17.22
N ALA A 87 25.46 14.10 17.83
CA ALA A 87 26.43 13.44 18.71
C ALA A 87 27.64 12.87 17.96
N LEU A 88 27.48 12.50 16.68
CA LEU A 88 28.55 11.99 15.83
C LEU A 88 29.40 13.11 15.24
N ASP A 89 28.78 14.21 14.84
CA ASP A 89 29.45 15.40 14.32
C ASP A 89 28.79 16.69 14.86
N PRO A 90 29.26 17.20 16.01
CA PRO A 90 28.73 18.44 16.59
C PRO A 90 29.01 19.69 15.74
N SER A 91 29.95 19.64 14.79
CA SER A 91 30.36 20.81 14.01
C SER A 91 29.24 21.34 13.10
N GLN A 92 28.32 20.46 12.70
CA GLN A 92 27.15 20.81 11.89
C GLN A 92 26.03 21.48 12.70
N GLY A 93 26.17 21.55 14.03
CA GLY A 93 25.14 22.08 14.91
C GLY A 93 23.87 21.22 14.95
N ILE A 94 22.84 21.74 15.61
CA ILE A 94 21.53 21.08 15.68
C ILE A 94 20.73 21.49 14.44
N GLU A 95 20.35 20.53 13.59
CA GLU A 95 19.54 20.79 12.38
C GLU A 95 18.25 21.55 12.69
N ASP A 96 17.63 21.25 13.84
CA ASP A 96 16.31 21.75 14.16
C ASP A 96 16.20 22.14 15.65
N PRO A 97 16.39 23.43 16.00
CA PRO A 97 16.48 23.88 17.40
C PRO A 97 15.29 23.47 18.30
N ASP A 98 14.09 23.41 17.72
CA ASP A 98 12.84 23.14 18.45
C ASP A 98 12.42 21.66 18.44
N TRP A 99 13.32 20.75 18.04
CA TRP A 99 13.01 19.31 17.94
C TRP A 99 12.49 18.69 19.23
N ARG A 100 12.97 19.13 20.39
CA ARG A 100 12.52 18.62 21.70
C ARG A 100 11.06 19.01 21.97
N ALA A 101 10.70 20.26 21.69
CA ALA A 101 9.33 20.75 21.85
C ALA A 101 8.37 20.05 20.89
N ARG A 102 8.78 19.89 19.61
CA ARG A 102 7.98 19.15 18.63
C ARG A 102 7.83 17.67 18.98
N LEU A 103 8.90 17.01 19.42
CA LEU A 103 8.84 15.61 19.85
C LEU A 103 7.92 15.45 21.07
N SER A 104 8.02 16.34 22.05
CA SER A 104 7.14 16.37 23.22
C SER A 104 5.67 16.51 22.81
N ARG A 105 5.37 17.45 21.91
CA ARG A 105 4.02 17.65 21.37
C ARG A 105 3.55 16.43 20.58
N ASP A 106 4.38 15.83 19.72
CA ASP A 106 4.02 14.61 18.98
C ASP A 106 3.71 13.45 19.93
N TYR A 107 4.35 13.34 21.11
CA TYR A 107 4.02 12.33 22.11
C TYR A 107 2.71 12.62 22.88
N ARG A 108 2.43 13.90 23.17
CA ARG A 108 1.19 14.31 23.85
C ARG A 108 -0.03 14.26 22.93
N GLU A 109 0.14 14.70 21.70
CA GLU A 109 -0.87 14.78 20.66
C GLU A 109 -0.35 14.09 19.39
N PRO A 110 -0.54 12.76 19.27
CA PRO A 110 -0.15 12.04 18.06
C PRO A 110 -0.95 12.54 16.86
N ARG A 111 -0.31 13.30 15.96
CA ARG A 111 -0.91 13.77 14.71
C ARG A 111 -0.34 13.01 13.52
N THR A 112 -1.22 12.58 12.64
CA THR A 112 -0.85 12.06 11.31
C THR A 112 -0.42 13.22 10.42
N LYS A 113 0.82 13.21 9.93
CA LYS A 113 1.37 14.30 9.10
C LYS A 113 0.92 14.23 7.65
N ILE A 114 0.76 13.02 7.13
CA ILE A 114 0.27 12.80 5.76
C ILE A 114 -1.26 12.70 5.72
N SER A 115 -1.84 13.29 4.67
CA SER A 115 -3.28 13.20 4.40
C SER A 115 -3.66 11.78 3.97
N TYR A 116 -4.96 11.46 4.04
CA TYR A 116 -5.43 10.15 3.59
C TYR A 116 -5.27 9.98 2.07
N GLU A 117 -5.52 11.05 1.31
CA GLU A 117 -5.36 11.08 -0.14
C GLU A 117 -3.90 10.91 -0.55
N GLU A 118 -2.98 11.59 0.14
CA GLU A 118 -1.54 11.46 -0.10
C GLU A 118 -1.06 10.03 0.18
N ALA A 119 -1.56 9.41 1.26
CA ALA A 119 -1.27 8.01 1.57
C ALA A 119 -1.78 7.06 0.48
N ILE A 120 -3.00 7.27 -0.02
CA ILE A 120 -3.56 6.49 -1.14
C ILE A 120 -2.68 6.67 -2.37
N ALA A 121 -2.40 7.90 -2.79
CA ALA A 121 -1.63 8.19 -3.99
C ALA A 121 -0.23 7.57 -3.93
N HIS A 122 0.44 7.66 -2.78
CA HIS A 122 1.75 7.06 -2.58
C HIS A 122 1.71 5.53 -2.70
N ARG A 123 0.76 4.87 -2.02
CA ARG A 123 0.62 3.41 -2.07
C ARG A 123 0.15 2.90 -3.43
N LEU A 124 -0.73 3.65 -4.09
CA LEU A 124 -1.20 3.38 -5.44
C LEU A 124 -0.02 3.34 -6.40
N ARG A 125 0.74 4.44 -6.54
CA ARG A 125 1.86 4.51 -7.49
C ARG A 125 2.96 3.48 -7.23
N ARG A 126 3.28 3.23 -5.96
CA ARG A 126 4.43 2.39 -5.60
C ARG A 126 4.15 0.90 -5.60
N VAL A 127 2.91 0.47 -5.34
CA VAL A 127 2.59 -0.94 -5.11
C VAL A 127 1.34 -1.40 -5.85
N TYR A 128 0.24 -0.66 -5.75
CA TYR A 128 -1.06 -1.16 -6.23
C TYR A 128 -1.30 -0.92 -7.73
N LEU A 129 -0.69 0.10 -8.33
CA LEU A 129 -0.84 0.39 -9.75
C LEU A 129 -0.35 -0.77 -10.63
N PRO A 130 0.84 -1.36 -10.40
CA PRO A 130 1.24 -2.60 -11.09
C PRO A 130 0.23 -3.74 -10.93
N LEU A 131 -0.36 -3.92 -9.74
CA LEU A 131 -1.34 -4.98 -9.48
C LEU A 131 -2.63 -4.76 -10.29
N PHE A 132 -3.11 -3.52 -10.35
CA PHE A 132 -4.24 -3.15 -11.19
C PHE A 132 -3.94 -3.36 -12.67
N THR A 133 -2.74 -3.00 -13.13
CA THR A 133 -2.33 -3.23 -14.51
C THR A 133 -2.33 -4.71 -14.88
N VAL A 134 -1.85 -5.58 -13.99
CA VAL A 134 -1.87 -7.04 -14.21
C VAL A 134 -3.31 -7.56 -14.31
N LEU A 135 -4.19 -7.15 -13.40
CA LEU A 135 -5.60 -7.54 -13.43
C LEU A 135 -6.31 -7.03 -14.69
N LEU A 136 -6.05 -5.79 -15.10
CA LEU A 136 -6.62 -5.20 -16.31
C LEU A 136 -6.16 -5.95 -17.56
N ALA A 137 -4.85 -6.20 -17.69
CA ALA A 137 -4.30 -6.97 -18.81
C ALA A 137 -4.89 -8.38 -18.86
N ALA A 138 -4.99 -9.06 -17.72
CA ALA A 138 -5.59 -10.38 -17.62
C ALA A 138 -7.08 -10.38 -18.01
N TRP A 139 -7.84 -9.37 -17.57
CA TRP A 139 -9.24 -9.22 -17.94
C TRP A 139 -9.41 -8.96 -19.45
N LEU A 140 -8.58 -8.10 -20.04
CA LEU A 140 -8.58 -7.85 -21.48
C LEU A 140 -8.26 -9.13 -22.27
N VAL A 141 -7.24 -9.89 -21.86
CA VAL A 141 -6.92 -11.19 -22.49
C VAL A 141 -8.11 -12.13 -22.40
N ARG A 142 -8.76 -12.21 -21.23
CA ARG A 142 -9.93 -13.08 -21.05
C ARG A 142 -11.07 -12.70 -21.99
N VAL A 143 -11.41 -11.43 -22.08
CA VAL A 143 -12.54 -10.94 -22.90
C VAL A 143 -12.22 -10.95 -24.40
N LEU A 144 -10.97 -10.70 -24.81
CA LEU A 144 -10.60 -10.58 -26.22
C LEU A 144 -10.24 -11.91 -26.89
N VAL A 145 -9.72 -12.88 -26.14
CA VAL A 145 -9.14 -14.12 -26.71
C VAL A 145 -10.03 -15.34 -26.50
N THR A 146 -10.92 -15.32 -25.50
CA THR A 146 -11.76 -16.48 -25.12
C THR A 146 -13.11 -16.59 -25.86
N PRO A 147 -13.76 -15.53 -26.38
CA PRO A 147 -15.04 -15.67 -27.07
C PRO A 147 -14.96 -16.51 -28.35
N GLU A 148 -16.08 -17.12 -28.73
CA GLU A 148 -16.20 -17.78 -30.04
C GLU A 148 -16.07 -16.74 -31.17
N ALA A 149 -15.53 -17.19 -32.31
CA ALA A 149 -15.33 -16.32 -33.47
C ALA A 149 -16.65 -15.69 -33.93
N GLY A 150 -16.74 -14.36 -33.91
CA GLY A 150 -17.92 -13.61 -34.33
C GLY A 150 -18.75 -12.99 -33.19
N THR A 151 -18.39 -13.23 -31.92
CA THR A 151 -19.08 -12.60 -30.78
C THR A 151 -18.76 -11.10 -30.71
N PRO A 152 -19.75 -10.18 -30.67
CA PRO A 152 -19.52 -8.75 -30.45
C PRO A 152 -18.80 -8.49 -29.13
N LEU A 153 -17.92 -7.49 -29.08
CA LEU A 153 -17.14 -7.17 -27.89
C LEU A 153 -18.00 -6.77 -26.69
N THR A 154 -19.14 -6.11 -26.93
CA THR A 154 -20.13 -5.76 -25.90
C THR A 154 -20.66 -7.01 -25.20
N ASP A 155 -21.03 -8.01 -25.99
CA ASP A 155 -21.59 -9.26 -25.47
C ASP A 155 -20.52 -10.09 -24.74
N ALA A 156 -19.28 -10.06 -25.23
CA ALA A 156 -18.12 -10.69 -24.58
C ALA A 156 -17.71 -10.01 -23.26
N ALA A 157 -18.01 -8.71 -23.11
CA ALA A 157 -17.72 -7.94 -21.90
C ALA A 157 -18.91 -7.89 -20.93
N GLY A 158 -20.05 -8.47 -21.29
CA GLY A 158 -21.28 -8.41 -20.52
C GLY A 158 -21.18 -9.07 -19.15
N VAL A 159 -21.76 -8.44 -18.14
CA VAL A 159 -21.75 -8.95 -16.75
C VAL A 159 -23.16 -9.36 -16.36
N GLY A 160 -23.39 -10.66 -16.17
CA GLY A 160 -24.65 -11.18 -15.60
C GLY A 160 -25.90 -10.79 -16.38
N GLY A 161 -25.82 -10.72 -17.72
CA GLY A 161 -26.94 -10.37 -18.61
C GLY A 161 -27.07 -8.87 -18.92
N ILE A 162 -26.16 -8.04 -18.40
CA ILE A 162 -26.05 -6.63 -18.78
C ILE A 162 -24.97 -6.53 -19.87
N PRO A 163 -25.30 -6.06 -21.09
CA PRO A 163 -24.33 -5.86 -22.17
C PRO A 163 -23.35 -4.70 -21.89
#